data_AF-A0A7C7AEU9-F1
#
_entry.id   AF-A0A7C7AEU9-F1
#
_cell.length_a   1.000
_cell.length_b   1.000
_cell.length_c   1.000
_cell.angle_alpha   90.00
_cell.angle_beta   90.00
_cell.angle_gamma   90.00
#
_symmetry.space_group_name_H-M   'P 1'
#
loop_
_entity.id
_entity.type
_entity.pdbx_description
1 polymer ?
#
loop_
_entity_poly.entity_id
_entity_poly.type
_entity_poly.pdbx_seq_one_letter_code
_entity_poly.pdbx_strand_id
1 'polypeptide(L)' 'MKKILLTLFASLSLFLVACQDSNLKKVQITYVSENEFLFTQEVNAFEYFLPSEDPTKEGFIFGGWYLDKEYKYPM' A
#
# COMPACT_ATOMS: atom_id res chain seq x y z
N MET A 1 44.38 -15.23 14.45
CA MET A 1 43.82 -14.88 13.12
C MET A 1 42.39 -15.39 12.91
N LYS A 2 42.03 -16.63 13.28
CA LYS A 2 40.64 -17.15 13.14
C LYS A 2 39.59 -16.46 14.04
N LYS A 3 39.96 -16.09 15.28
CA LYS A 3 39.06 -15.37 16.20
C LYS A 3 38.82 -13.91 15.79
N ILE A 4 39.84 -13.26 15.24
CA ILE A 4 39.76 -11.89 14.69
C ILE A 4 38.89 -11.86 13.43
N LEU A 5 38.97 -12.89 12.58
CA LEU A 5 38.11 -13.05 11.40
C LEU A 5 36.63 -13.26 11.79
N LEU A 6 36.37 -14.01 12.87
CA LEU A 6 35.01 -14.21 13.38
C LEU A 6 34.41 -12.93 13.97
N THR A 7 35.20 -12.14 14.69
CA THR A 7 34.74 -10.86 15.25
C THR A 7 34.51 -9.79 14.18
N LEU A 8 35.32 -9.78 13.10
CA LEU A 8 35.14 -8.85 11.98
C LEU A 8 33.87 -9.13 11.20
N PHE A 9 33.52 -10.41 11.04
CA PHE A 9 32.31 -10.85 10.34
C PHE A 9 31.05 -10.52 11.16
N ALA A 10 31.12 -10.69 12.49
CA ALA A 10 30.05 -10.31 13.42
C ALA A 10 29.85 -8.78 13.53
N SER A 11 30.92 -7.98 13.40
CA SER A 11 30.81 -6.53 13.37
C SER A 11 30.26 -6.01 12.05
N LEU A 12 30.57 -6.66 10.93
CA LEU A 12 30.07 -6.27 9.60
C LEU A 12 28.57 -6.51 9.44
N SER A 13 28.04 -7.56 10.08
CA SER A 13 26.59 -7.80 10.17
C SER A 13 25.83 -6.74 10.99
N LEU A 14 26.49 -6.03 11.91
CA LEU A 14 25.86 -4.96 12.69
C LEU A 14 25.67 -3.66 11.89
N PHE A 15 26.41 -3.47 10.79
CA PHE A 15 26.30 -2.28 9.94
C PHE A 15 25.27 -2.40 8.80
N LEU A 16 24.75 -3.60 8.54
CA LEU A 16 23.84 -3.86 7.41
C LEU A 16 22.35 -3.61 7.72
N VAL A 17 22.00 -3.28 8.97
CA VAL A 17 20.61 -3.00 9.40
C VAL A 17 20.40 -1.49 9.54
N ALA A 18 20.61 -0.73 8.47
CA ALA A 18 20.46 0.74 8.50
C ALA A 18 19.60 1.34 7.38
N CYS A 19 18.88 0.52 6.60
CA CYS A 19 17.84 1.03 5.71
C CYS A 19 16.55 0.25 5.90
N GLN A 20 15.68 0.76 6.77
CA GLN A 20 14.25 0.48 6.67
C GLN A 20 13.44 1.68 7.15
N ASP A 21 13.78 2.88 6.67
CA ASP A 21 12.93 4.06 6.83
C ASP A 21 12.10 4.27 5.55
N SER A 22 11.07 3.46 5.39
CA SER A 22 9.91 3.84 4.60
C SER A 22 8.82 4.31 5.56
N ASN A 23 9.10 5.37 6.33
CA ASN A 23 8.15 6.03 7.23
C ASN A 23 7.14 6.87 6.42
N LEU A 24 6.55 6.27 5.39
CA LEU A 24 5.50 6.90 4.61
C LEU A 24 4.25 6.97 5.47
N LYS A 25 3.65 8.15 5.53
CA LYS A 25 2.36 8.32 6.17
C LYS A 25 1.35 7.44 5.45
N LYS A 26 0.64 6.61 6.20
CA LYS A 26 -0.44 5.79 5.66
C LYS A 26 -1.77 6.53 5.71
N VAL A 27 -2.63 6.27 4.74
CA VAL A 27 -4.00 6.78 4.67
C VAL A 27 -4.97 5.62 4.46
N GLN A 28 -6.18 5.77 5.01
CA GLN A 28 -7.27 4.84 4.78
C GLN A 28 -8.15 5.38 3.67
N ILE A 29 -8.34 4.59 2.62
CA ILE A 29 -9.26 4.86 1.52
C ILE A 29 -10.55 4.08 1.80
N THR A 30 -11.69 4.75 1.71
CA THR A 30 -13.02 4.15 1.86
C THR A 30 -13.69 4.06 0.50
N TYR A 31 -14.02 2.84 0.08
CA TYR A 31 -14.71 2.58 -1.18
C TYR A 31 -16.21 2.47 -0.93
N VAL A 32 -16.98 3.17 -1.76
CA VAL A 32 -18.43 3.22 -1.68
C VAL A 32 -19.05 3.01 -3.06
N SER A 33 -20.20 2.35 -3.11
CA SER A 33 -21.08 2.31 -4.27
C SER A 33 -22.30 3.16 -3.96
N GLU A 34 -22.48 4.27 -4.66
CA GLU A 34 -23.50 5.28 -4.37
C GLU A 34 -23.36 5.84 -2.95
N ASN A 35 -24.08 5.27 -1.98
CA ASN A 35 -23.97 5.60 -0.56
C ASN A 35 -23.76 4.34 0.32
N GLU A 36 -23.51 3.19 -0.28
CA GLU A 36 -23.24 1.93 0.40
C GLU A 36 -21.73 1.73 0.58
N PHE A 37 -21.32 1.37 1.79
CA PHE A 37 -19.96 1.01 2.10
C PHE A 37 -19.60 -0.35 1.49
N LEU A 38 -18.46 -0.42 0.79
CA LEU A 38 -17.93 -1.67 0.27
C LEU A 38 -16.81 -2.20 1.17
N PHE A 39 -15.70 -1.48 1.21
CA PHE A 39 -14.53 -1.85 2.00
C PHE A 39 -13.62 -0.64 2.28
N THR A 40 -12.57 -0.87 3.08
CA THR A 40 -11.48 0.09 3.26
C THR A 40 -10.14 -0.55 2.90
N GLN A 41 -9.20 0.27 2.46
CA GLN A 41 -7.83 -0.14 2.17
C GLN A 41 -6.85 0.87 2.75
N GLU A 42 -5.86 0.38 3.48
CA GLU A 42 -4.74 1.21 3.94
C GLU A 42 -3.66 1.24 2.86
N VAL A 43 -3.19 2.44 2.51
CA VAL A 43 -2.18 2.66 1.47
C VAL A 43 -1.14 3.66 1.92
N ASN A 44 0.05 3.60 1.32
CA ASN A 44 1.07 4.61 1.53
C ASN A 44 0.69 5.90 0.79
N ALA A 45 0.75 7.04 1.48
CA ALA A 45 0.54 8.32 0.83
C ALA A 45 1.63 8.59 -0.22
N PHE A 46 1.23 9.24 -1.31
CA PHE A 46 2.11 9.63 -2.43
C PHE A 46 2.70 8.47 -3.25
N GLU A 47 2.20 7.24 -3.05
CA GLU A 47 2.51 6.10 -3.91
C GLU A 47 1.32 5.70 -4.77
N TYR A 48 1.59 5.12 -5.93
CA TYR A 48 0.55 4.50 -6.75
C TYR A 48 0.09 3.20 -6.10
N PHE A 49 -1.21 2.96 -6.11
CA PHE A 49 -1.81 1.73 -5.66
C PHE A 49 -3.03 1.41 -6.52
N LEU A 50 -3.43 0.14 -6.48
CA LEU A 50 -4.69 -0.31 -7.06
C LEU A 50 -5.64 -0.72 -5.93
N PRO A 51 -6.96 -0.56 -6.12
CA PRO A 51 -7.96 -1.16 -5.25
C PRO A 51 -7.74 -2.66 -5.12
N SER A 52 -7.95 -3.21 -3.92
CA SER A 52 -7.71 -4.62 -3.62
C SER A 52 -8.68 -5.57 -4.32
N GLU A 53 -9.88 -5.10 -4.64
CA GLU A 53 -10.91 -5.85 -5.34
C GLU A 53 -11.85 -4.91 -6.10
N ASP A 54 -12.43 -5.41 -7.19
CA ASP A 54 -13.49 -4.73 -7.92
C ASP A 54 -14.85 -5.34 -7.54
N PRO A 55 -15.89 -4.52 -7.27
CA PRO A 55 -17.19 -5.01 -6.91
C PRO A 55 -17.88 -5.66 -8.11
N THR A 56 -18.77 -6.61 -7.83
CA THR A 56 -19.62 -7.23 -8.83
C THR A 56 -21.09 -6.94 -8.55
N LYS A 57 -21.87 -6.74 -9.62
CA LYS A 57 -23.33 -6.55 -9.54
C LYS A 57 -23.97 -7.30 -10.70
N GLU A 58 -24.95 -8.15 -10.40
CA GLU A 58 -25.59 -9.00 -11.41
C GLU A 58 -26.17 -8.17 -12.57
N GLY A 59 -25.83 -8.54 -13.79
CA GLY A 59 -26.26 -7.83 -15.01
C GLY A 59 -25.45 -6.58 -15.35
N PHE A 60 -24.40 -6.24 -14.60
CA PHE A 60 -23.55 -5.07 -14.85
C PHE A 60 -22.07 -5.47 -15.00
N ILE A 61 -21.34 -4.65 -15.74
CA ILE A 61 -19.87 -4.68 -15.81
C ILE A 61 -19.35 -3.52 -14.97
N PHE A 62 -18.31 -3.78 -14.18
CA PHE A 62 -17.69 -2.74 -13.36
C PHE A 62 -17.06 -1.65 -14.25
N GLY A 63 -17.44 -0.40 -14.01
CA GLY A 63 -17.06 0.75 -14.84
C GLY A 63 -15.82 1.52 -14.38
N GLY A 64 -15.24 1.12 -13.24
CA GLY A 64 -14.07 1.78 -12.64
C GLY A 64 -14.38 2.59 -11.38
N TRP A 65 -13.32 3.07 -10.74
CA TRP A 65 -13.35 3.84 -9.51
C TRP A 65 -13.19 5.33 -9.78
N TYR A 66 -13.91 6.15 -9.01
CA TYR A 66 -13.93 7.61 -9.16
C TYR A 66 -13.78 8.28 -7.80
N LEU A 67 -13.15 9.46 -7.80
CA LEU A 67 -12.89 10.27 -6.60
C LEU A 67 -14.10 11.12 -6.19
N ASP A 68 -15.10 11.25 -7.06
CA ASP A 68 -16.32 12.04 -6.88
C ASP A 68 -17.58 11.28 -7.33
N LYS A 69 -18.74 11.76 -6.87
CA LYS A 69 -20.04 11.14 -7.16
C LYS A 69 -20.56 11.43 -8.56
N GLU A 70 -20.03 12.48 -9.21
CA GLU A 70 -20.38 12.86 -10.58
C GLU A 70 -19.54 12.13 -11.63
N TYR A 71 -18.67 11.20 -11.19
CA TYR A 71 -17.79 10.40 -12.04
C TYR A 71 -16.87 11.24 -12.94
N LYS A 72 -16.41 12.39 -12.45
CA LYS A 72 -15.57 13.31 -13.24
C LYS A 72 -14.08 12.99 -13.15
N TYR A 73 -13.64 12.47 -12.00
CA TYR A 73 -12.24 12.21 -11.70
C TYR A 73 -12.04 10.71 -11.52
N PRO A 74 -11.63 9.98 -12.56
CA PRO A 74 -11.22 8.59 -12.41
C PRO A 74 -10.01 8.51 -11.48
N MET A 75 -9.95 7.44 -10.69
CA MET A 75 -8.79 7.13 -9.84
C MET A 75 -7.58 6.68 -10.66
#